data_AF-A0A5E8V631-F1
#
_entry.id   AF-A0A5E8V631-F1
#
_cell.length_a   1.000
_cell.length_b   1.000
_cell.length_c   1.000
_cell.angle_alpha   90.00
_cell.angle_beta   90.00
_cell.angle_gamma   90.00
#
_symmetry.space_group_name_H-M   'P 1'
#
loop_
_entity.id
_entity.type
_entity.pdbx_description
1 polymer ?
#
loop_
_entity_poly.entity_id
_entity_poly.type
_entity_poly.pdbx_seq_one_letter_code
_entity_poly.pdbx_strand_id
1 'polypeptide(L)' 'MQTAEECRKLASDYRRTAEENGVSPRKANLLRNIANSLSGLASQFELLTAVAAEESRDTTRGK' A
#
# COMPACT_ATOMS: atom_id res chain seq x y z
N MET A 1 13.29 -1.33 0.07
CA MET A 1 12.00 -1.24 0.80
C MET A 1 10.96 -0.84 -0.23
N GLN A 2 9.83 -1.54 -0.34
CA GLN A 2 8.78 -1.05 -1.24
C GLN A 2 8.24 0.28 -0.73
N THR A 3 7.90 1.20 -1.62
CA THR A 3 7.29 2.50 -1.26
C THR A 3 5.78 2.39 -1.19
N ALA A 4 5.12 3.34 -0.52
CA ALA A 4 3.66 3.43 -0.52
C ALA A 4 3.09 3.50 -1.95
N GLU A 5 3.77 4.23 -2.84
CA GLU A 5 3.38 4.36 -4.25
C GLU A 5 3.43 3.02 -4.99
N GLU A 6 4.49 2.23 -4.80
CA GLU A 6 4.62 0.90 -5.41
C GLU A 6 3.51 -0.05 -4.92
N CYS A 7 3.19 -0.02 -3.63
CA CYS A 7 2.08 -0.79 -3.08
C CYS A 7 0.73 -0.37 -3.68
N ARG A 8 0.48 0.94 -3.84
CA ARG A 8 -0.75 1.44 -4.49
C ARG A 8 -0.84 1.04 -5.96
N LYS A 9 0.29 1.09 -6.69
CA LYS A 9 0.37 0.65 -8.08
C LYS A 9 0.02 -0.83 -8.22
N LEU A 10 0.67 -1.69 -7.44
CA LEU A 10 0.39 -3.13 -7.44
C LEU A 10 -1.05 -3.44 -7.02
N ALA A 11 -1.59 -2.72 -6.03
CA ALA A 11 -2.99 -2.86 -5.63
C ALA A 11 -3.95 -2.55 -6.78
N SER A 12 -3.69 -1.48 -7.53
CA SER A 12 -4.47 -1.10 -8.71
C SER A 12 -4.38 -2.16 -9.82
N ASP A 13 -3.17 -2.67 -10.09
CA ASP A 13 -2.96 -3.71 -11.10
C ASP A 13 -3.72 -4.99 -10.75
N TYR A 14 -3.65 -5.45 -9.49
CA TYR A 14 -4.40 -6.63 -9.05
C TYR A 14 -5.92 -6.43 -9.06
N ARG A 15 -6.42 -5.23 -8.73
CA ARG A 15 -7.86 -4.91 -8.88
C ARG A 15 -8.30 -5.00 -10.33
N ARG A 16 -7.53 -4.40 -11.24
CA ARG A 16 -7.82 -4.45 -12.68
C ARG A 16 -7.85 -5.89 -13.17
N THR A 17 -6.87 -6.71 -12.81
CA THR A 17 -6.86 -8.13 -13.19
C THR A 17 -8.02 -8.90 -12.57
N ALA A 18 -8.50 -8.55 -11.37
CA ALA A 18 -9.67 -9.20 -10.77
C ALA A 18 -10.99 -8.90 -11.51
N GLU A 19 -11.02 -7.85 -12.32
CA GLU A 19 -12.18 -7.39 -13.11
C GLU A 19 -12.13 -7.88 -14.57
N GLU A 20 -11.03 -8.50 -14.99
CA GLU A 20 -10.89 -9.03 -16.34
C GLU A 20 -11.88 -10.18 -16.61
N ASN A 21 -12.49 -10.15 -17.81
CA ASN A 21 -13.35 -11.23 -18.28
C ASN A 21 -12.57 -12.54 -18.38
N GLY A 22 -13.16 -13.64 -17.89
CA GLY A 22 -12.53 -14.96 -17.90
C GLY A 22 -11.72 -15.29 -16.64
N VAL A 23 -11.61 -14.37 -15.68
CA VAL A 23 -11.05 -14.69 -14.36
C VAL A 23 -12.08 -15.45 -13.52
N SER A 24 -11.70 -16.61 -13.00
CA SER A 24 -12.58 -17.40 -12.13
C SER A 24 -12.91 -16.63 -10.85
N PRO A 25 -14.12 -16.79 -10.27
CA PRO A 25 -14.51 -16.08 -9.05
C PRO A 25 -13.51 -16.26 -7.89
N ARG A 26 -12.94 -17.46 -7.76
CA ARG A 26 -11.92 -17.76 -6.74
C ARG A 26 -10.64 -16.94 -6.95
N LYS A 27 -10.14 -16.85 -8.19
CA LYS A 27 -8.95 -16.06 -8.52
C LYS A 27 -9.24 -14.57 -8.33
N ALA A 28 -10.38 -14.08 -8.79
CA ALA A 28 -10.80 -12.69 -8.60
C ALA A 28 -10.83 -12.29 -7.12
N ASN A 29 -11.37 -13.15 -6.25
CA ASN A 29 -11.38 -12.89 -4.80
C ASN A 29 -9.97 -12.84 -4.21
N LEU A 30 -9.07 -13.74 -4.61
CA LEU A 30 -7.69 -13.70 -4.14
C LEU A 30 -6.98 -12.41 -4.56
N LEU A 31 -7.15 -11.99 -5.83
CA LEU A 31 -6.58 -10.75 -6.35
C LEU A 31 -7.11 -9.51 -5.60
N ARG A 32 -8.41 -9.47 -5.31
CA ARG A 32 -9.01 -8.38 -4.50
C ARG A 32 -8.44 -8.35 -3.08
N ASN A 33 -8.26 -9.50 -2.44
CA ASN A 33 -7.66 -9.57 -1.11
C ASN A 33 -6.22 -9.06 -1.12
N ILE A 34 -5.42 -9.48 -2.10
CA ILE A 34 -4.04 -9.00 -2.27
C ILE A 34 -4.02 -7.48 -2.45
N ALA A 35 -4.89 -6.94 -3.31
CA ALA A 35 -4.97 -5.51 -3.52
C ALA A 35 -5.36 -4.72 -2.26
N ASN A 36 -6.25 -5.25 -1.44
CA ASN A 36 -6.64 -4.62 -0.19
C ASN A 36 -5.49 -4.63 0.83
N SER A 37 -4.75 -5.73 0.96
CA SER A 37 -3.56 -5.81 1.81
C SER A 37 -2.48 -4.82 1.37
N LEU A 38 -2.22 -4.71 0.06
CA LEU A 38 -1.26 -3.76 -0.48
C LEU A 38 -1.69 -2.30 -0.24
N SER A 39 -2.99 -2.01 -0.36
CA SER A 39 -3.52 -0.67 -0.05
C SER A 39 -3.34 -0.33 1.43
N GLY A 40 -3.59 -1.30 2.31
CA GLY A 40 -3.35 -1.13 3.75
C GLY A 40 -1.88 -0.91 4.08
N LEU A 41 -0.98 -1.66 3.44
CA LEU A 41 0.46 -1.51 3.61
C LEU A 41 0.96 -0.14 3.11
N ALA A 42 0.42 0.35 1.98
CA ALA A 42 0.74 1.69 1.49
C ALA A 42 0.43 2.77 2.52
N SER A 43 -0.76 2.73 3.14
CA SER A 43 -1.13 3.66 4.20
C SER A 43 -0.19 3.55 5.41
N GLN A 44 0.25 2.35 5.77
CA GLN A 44 1.23 2.16 6.86
C GLN A 44 2.58 2.78 6.53
N PHE A 45 3.05 2.69 5.28
CA PHE A 45 4.29 3.35 4.86
C PHE A 45 4.20 4.88 4.85
N GLU A 46 3.05 5.44 4.45
CA GLU A 46 2.78 6.88 4.56
C GLU A 46 2.84 7.34 6.02
N LEU A 47 2.19 6.61 6.92
CA LEU A 47 2.23 6.88 8.37
C LEU A 47 3.65 6.75 8.93
N LEU A 48 4.39 5.71 8.56
CA LEU A 48 5.78 5.53 9.00
C LEU A 48 6.67 6.70 8.56
N THR A 49 6.45 7.21 7.34
CA THR A 49 7.17 8.38 6.82
C THR A 49 6.82 9.65 7.61
N ALA A 50 5.55 9.84 7.96
CA ALA A 50 5.10 10.96 8.79
C ALA A 50 5.73 10.90 10.20
N VAL A 51 5.70 9.73 10.85
CA VAL A 51 6.31 9.52 12.16
C VAL A 51 7.82 9.81 12.13
N ALA A 52 8.54 9.28 11.14
CA ALA A 52 9.98 9.54 11.01
C ALA A 52 10.30 11.03 10.80
N ALA A 53 9.44 11.76 10.08
CA ALA A 53 9.59 13.20 9.88
C ALA A 53 9.31 14.02 11.16
N GLU A 54 8.37 13.57 12.00
CA GLU A 54 8.08 14.18 13.30
C GLU A 54 9.24 13.96 14.29
N GLU A 55 9.73 12.73 14.41
CA GLU A 55 10.88 12.38 15.26
C GLU A 55 12.11 13.24 14.90
N SER A 56 12.37 13.42 13.61
CA SER A 56 13.51 14.24 13.13
C SER A 56 13.43 15.71 13.57
N ARG A 57 12.22 16.29 13.62
CA ARG A 57 12.02 17.70 14.01
C ARG A 57 12.22 17.92 15.50
N ASP A 58 11.84 16.95 16.34
CA ASP A 58 11.94 17.08 17.79
C ASP A 58 13.40 17.06 18.26
N THR A 59 14.29 16.35 17.54
CA THR A 59 15.74 16.37 17.82
C THR A 59 16.39 17.74 17.64
N THR A 60 15.80 18.62 16.82
CA THR A 60 16.40 19.91 16.44
C THR A 60 16.00 21.04 17.40
N ARG A 61 14.92 20.85 18.18
CA ARG A 61 14.36 21.88 19.09
C ARG A 61 14.92 21.78 20.52
N GLY A 62 15.77 20.79 20.80
CA GLY A 62 16.43 20.57 22.08
C GLY A 62 17.89 21.05 22.18
N LYS A 63 18.37 21.89 21.25
CA LYS A 63 19.70 22.50 21.29
C LYS A 63 19.64 24.01 21.46
#